data_AF-A0A4Y9N680-F1
#
_entry.id   AF-A0A4Y9N680-F1
#
_cell.length_a   1.000
_cell.length_b   1.000
_cell.length_c   1.000
_cell.angle_alpha   90.00
_cell.angle_beta   90.00
_cell.angle_gamma   90.00
#
_symmetry.space_group_name_H-M   'P 1'
#
loop_
_entity.id
_entity.type
_entity.pdbx_description
1 polymer ?
#
loop_
_entity_poly.entity_id
_entity_poly.type
_entity_poly.pdbx_seq_one_letter_code
_entity_poly.pdbx_strand_id
1 'polypeptide(L)'
;MSLLAVGVSHQTAPVALLEQFAMGPDDRVKALHELVGSDHVSEALVLATCNRIEVFAEVEKFHGGVTDVSRVLARQAGATVEELSPYVTVHYEDQAVGHLFTVAAGLDSMVVGETQVLGQLRAAYALARQEGTVGRALHPVAQRALRVGKRVHTETGIDRAG
;
A
#
# COMPACT_ATOMS: atom_id res chain seq x y z
N MET A 1 17.63 6.07 -4.95
CA MET A 1 16.44 5.22 -4.92
C MET A 1 15.89 5.32 -3.51
N SER A 2 14.59 5.53 -3.39
CA SER A 2 13.91 5.90 -2.15
C SER A 2 12.53 5.26 -2.10
N LEU A 3 12.06 4.98 -0.87
CA LEU A 3 10.75 4.40 -0.65
C LEU A 3 9.63 5.43 -0.85
N LEU A 4 8.58 5.05 -1.56
CA LEU A 4 7.38 5.83 -1.80
C LEU A 4 6.16 5.02 -1.36
N ALA A 5 5.20 5.65 -0.68
CA ALA A 5 3.86 5.11 -0.51
C ALA A 5 2.86 6.07 -1.15
N VAL A 6 2.02 5.55 -2.05
CA VAL A 6 0.93 6.31 -2.69
C VAL A 6 -0.35 5.51 -2.56
N GLY A 7 -1.43 6.15 -2.15
CA GLY A 7 -2.69 5.44 -2.05
C GLY A 7 -3.87 6.26 -1.59
N VAL A 8 -5.00 5.58 -1.52
CA VAL A 8 -6.30 6.11 -1.14
C VAL A 8 -6.86 5.23 -0.03
N SER A 9 -7.43 5.85 0.99
CA SER A 9 -8.01 5.13 2.13
C SER A 9 -9.36 5.70 2.52
N HIS A 10 -10.06 5.01 3.41
CA HIS A 10 -11.33 5.46 3.98
C HIS A 10 -11.25 6.80 4.72
N GLN A 11 -10.05 7.27 5.07
CA GLN A 11 -9.86 8.60 5.68
C GLN A 11 -9.87 9.71 4.64
N THR A 12 -9.44 9.44 3.42
CA THR A 12 -9.32 10.44 2.37
C THR A 12 -10.43 10.37 1.35
N ALA A 13 -11.02 9.21 1.11
CA ALA A 13 -12.00 8.98 0.05
C ALA A 13 -13.35 8.44 0.55
N PRO A 14 -14.45 8.76 -0.16
CA PRO A 14 -15.72 8.10 0.07
C PRO A 14 -15.67 6.63 -0.33
N VAL A 15 -16.49 5.79 0.31
CA VAL A 15 -16.57 4.35 0.03
C VAL A 15 -16.84 4.04 -1.44
N ALA A 16 -17.67 4.83 -2.13
CA ALA A 16 -17.98 4.65 -3.54
C ALA A 16 -16.75 4.76 -4.46
N LEU A 17 -15.72 5.54 -4.05
CA LEU A 17 -14.45 5.59 -4.77
C LEU A 17 -13.59 4.36 -4.44
N LEU A 18 -13.57 3.91 -3.19
CA LEU A 18 -12.84 2.71 -2.78
C LEU A 18 -13.37 1.44 -3.46
N GLU A 19 -14.68 1.35 -3.68
CA GLU A 19 -15.32 0.24 -4.41
C GLU A 19 -14.82 0.13 -5.86
N GLN A 20 -14.41 1.23 -6.49
CA GLN A 20 -13.84 1.22 -7.84
C GLN A 20 -12.46 0.55 -7.89
N PHE A 21 -11.78 0.44 -6.74
CA PHE A 21 -10.49 -0.23 -6.61
C PHE A 21 -10.59 -1.73 -6.28
N ALA A 22 -11.80 -2.30 -6.27
CA ALA A 22 -11.97 -3.72 -6.04
C ALA A 22 -11.18 -4.53 -7.10
N MET A 23 -10.18 -5.27 -6.63
CA MET A 23 -9.31 -6.10 -7.47
C MET A 23 -9.53 -7.59 -7.20
N GLY A 24 -9.72 -8.36 -8.27
CA GLY A 24 -9.54 -9.80 -8.23
C GLY A 24 -8.06 -10.20 -8.08
N PRO A 25 -7.76 -11.49 -7.85
CA PRO A 25 -6.37 -11.99 -7.78
C PRO A 25 -5.55 -11.65 -9.02
N ASP A 26 -6.11 -11.82 -10.23
CA ASP A 26 -5.42 -11.57 -11.49
C ASP A 26 -5.12 -10.07 -11.71
N ASP A 27 -6.01 -9.20 -11.26
CA ASP A 27 -5.84 -7.74 -11.39
C ASP A 27 -4.69 -7.25 -10.50
N ARG A 28 -4.52 -7.84 -9.32
CA ARG A 28 -3.38 -7.53 -8.43
C ARG A 28 -2.05 -7.87 -9.09
N VAL A 29 -1.96 -9.04 -9.73
CA VAL A 29 -0.75 -9.46 -10.45
C VAL A 29 -0.46 -8.52 -11.61
N LYS A 30 -1.47 -8.16 -12.41
CA LYS A 30 -1.33 -7.19 -13.49
C LYS A 30 -0.85 -5.83 -12.97
N ALA A 31 -1.45 -5.32 -11.90
CA ALA A 31 -1.06 -4.05 -11.30
C ALA A 31 0.39 -4.06 -10.81
N LEU A 32 0.84 -5.14 -10.17
CA LEU A 32 2.23 -5.31 -9.74
C LEU A 32 3.22 -5.24 -10.91
N HIS A 33 2.94 -5.97 -12.00
CA HIS A 33 3.79 -5.96 -13.19
C HIS A 33 3.73 -4.64 -13.97
N GLU A 34 2.57 -3.97 -14.01
CA GLU A 34 2.45 -2.63 -14.61
C GLU A 34 3.27 -1.59 -13.81
N LEU A 35 3.25 -1.68 -12.48
CA LEU A 35 4.03 -0.82 -11.60
C LEU A 35 5.53 -1.00 -11.87
N VAL A 36 6.07 -2.22 -11.77
CA VAL A 36 7.51 -2.47 -11.97
C VAL A 36 7.93 -2.28 -13.44
N GLY A 37 6.99 -2.34 -14.39
CA GLY A 37 7.23 -1.99 -15.79
C GLY A 37 7.27 -0.49 -16.09
N SER A 38 6.99 0.38 -15.11
CA SER A 38 7.03 1.83 -15.27
C SER A 38 8.45 2.40 -15.15
N ASP A 39 8.70 3.56 -15.76
CA ASP A 39 10.04 4.15 -15.91
C ASP A 39 10.75 4.39 -14.58
N HIS A 40 10.03 4.73 -13.50
CA HIS A 40 10.64 5.16 -12.24
C HIS A 40 10.46 4.19 -11.07
N VAL A 41 9.86 3.02 -11.28
CA VAL A 41 9.49 2.08 -10.22
C VAL A 41 10.29 0.79 -10.38
N SER A 42 11.10 0.47 -9.37
CA SER A 42 11.99 -0.70 -9.40
C SER A 42 11.49 -1.88 -8.57
N GLU A 43 10.70 -1.61 -7.54
CA GLU A 43 10.02 -2.63 -6.72
C GLU A 43 8.63 -2.10 -6.34
N ALA A 44 7.65 -2.98 -6.19
CA ALA A 44 6.29 -2.63 -5.80
C ALA A 44 5.61 -3.70 -4.94
N LEU A 45 4.84 -3.23 -3.96
CA LEU A 45 3.91 -4.00 -3.14
C LEU A 45 2.56 -3.28 -3.12
N VAL A 46 1.47 -4.01 -3.43
CA VAL A 46 0.11 -3.47 -3.48
C VAL A 46 -0.70 -4.03 -2.31
N LEU A 47 -1.18 -3.16 -1.43
CA LEU A 47 -2.13 -3.49 -0.37
C LEU A 47 -3.52 -2.99 -0.77
N ALA A 48 -4.38 -3.91 -1.22
CA ALA A 48 -5.77 -3.64 -1.54
C ALA A 48 -6.70 -4.36 -0.56
N THR A 49 -7.52 -3.59 0.13
CA THR A 49 -8.56 -4.04 1.07
C THR A 49 -9.88 -3.34 0.71
N CYS A 50 -10.96 -3.55 1.49
CA CYS A 50 -12.19 -2.77 1.33
C CYS A 50 -12.04 -1.30 1.75
N ASN A 51 -11.05 -0.97 2.58
CA ASN A 51 -10.89 0.35 3.21
C ASN A 51 -9.67 1.13 2.71
N ARG A 52 -8.82 0.51 1.87
CA ARG A 52 -7.66 1.17 1.27
C ARG A 52 -7.16 0.47 0.01
N ILE A 53 -6.53 1.26 -0.84
CA ILE A 53 -5.59 0.79 -1.83
C ILE A 53 -4.30 1.60 -1.70
N GLU A 54 -3.19 0.91 -1.46
CA GLU A 54 -1.89 1.56 -1.30
C GLU A 54 -0.81 0.80 -2.03
N VAL A 55 0.07 1.54 -2.69
CA VAL A 55 1.27 1.05 -3.35
C VAL A 55 2.48 1.51 -2.57
N PHE A 56 3.27 0.56 -2.10
CA PHE A 56 4.61 0.81 -1.54
C PHE A 56 5.63 0.44 -2.61
N ALA A 57 6.44 1.41 -3.04
CA ALA A 57 7.32 1.26 -4.17
C ALA A 57 8.73 1.79 -3.87
N GLU A 58 9.76 1.13 -4.41
CA GLU A 58 11.10 1.68 -4.48
C GLU A 58 11.25 2.45 -5.80
N VAL A 59 11.49 3.76 -5.72
CA VAL A 59 11.51 4.64 -6.89
C VAL A 59 12.86 5.33 -7.08
N GLU A 60 13.21 5.60 -8.34
CA GLU A 60 14.44 6.33 -8.67
C GLU A 60 14.34 7.83 -8.38
N LYS A 61 13.17 8.41 -8.68
CA LYS A 61 12.88 9.83 -8.54
C LYS A 61 11.50 10.01 -7.92
N PHE A 62 11.38 10.92 -6.96
CA PHE A 62 10.12 11.20 -6.27
C PHE A 62 8.97 11.55 -7.23
N HIS A 63 9.10 12.63 -8.00
CA HIS A 63 8.03 13.10 -8.89
C HIS A 63 7.65 12.07 -9.95
N GLY A 64 8.65 11.44 -10.59
CA GLY A 64 8.40 10.38 -11.58
C GLY A 64 7.69 9.18 -10.99
N GLY A 65 8.12 8.72 -9.81
CA GLY A 65 7.48 7.62 -9.08
C GLY A 65 6.03 7.95 -8.70
N VAL A 66 5.75 9.15 -8.19
CA VAL A 66 4.38 9.58 -7.87
C VAL A 66 3.51 9.59 -9.13
N THR A 67 4.03 10.09 -10.25
CA THR A 67 3.29 10.11 -11.53
C THR A 67 2.99 8.69 -12.02
N ASP A 68 3.97 7.81 -12.02
CA ASP A 68 3.81 6.43 -12.51
C ASP A 68 2.84 5.64 -11.64
N VAL A 69 3.00 5.70 -10.32
CA VAL A 69 2.10 5.00 -9.39
C VAL A 69 0.68 5.56 -9.45
N SER A 70 0.52 6.89 -9.47
CA SER A 70 -0.80 7.54 -9.58
C SER A 70 -1.52 7.17 -10.88
N ARG A 71 -0.78 7.00 -11.99
CA ARG A 71 -1.35 6.58 -13.26
C ARG A 71 -1.91 5.17 -13.20
N VAL A 72 -1.19 4.22 -12.59
CA VAL A 72 -1.67 2.85 -12.41
C VAL A 72 -2.90 2.82 -11.51
N LEU A 73 -2.89 3.57 -10.40
CA LEU A 73 -4.05 3.68 -9.51
C LEU A 73 -5.27 4.28 -10.23
N ALA A 74 -5.10 5.38 -10.97
CA ALA A 74 -6.18 6.00 -11.74
C ALA A 74 -6.77 5.01 -12.76
N ARG A 75 -5.92 4.31 -13.53
CA ARG A 75 -6.37 3.26 -14.47
C ARG A 75 -7.18 2.19 -13.75
N GLN A 76 -6.72 1.72 -12.59
CA GLN A 76 -7.42 0.70 -11.83
C GLN A 76 -8.81 1.15 -11.41
N ALA A 77 -8.96 2.40 -10.97
CA ALA A 77 -10.25 2.98 -10.61
C ALA A 77 -11.15 3.28 -11.83
N GLY A 78 -10.62 3.16 -13.07
CA GLY A 78 -11.31 3.63 -14.26
C GLY A 78 -11.47 5.15 -14.30
N ALA A 79 -10.55 5.88 -13.66
CA ALA A 79 -10.57 7.34 -13.52
C ALA A 79 -9.31 7.98 -14.13
N THR A 80 -9.30 9.31 -14.19
CA THR A 80 -8.12 10.11 -14.51
C THR A 80 -7.28 10.38 -13.25
N VAL A 81 -6.01 10.77 -13.45
CA VAL A 81 -5.13 11.15 -12.33
C VAL A 81 -5.67 12.41 -11.64
N GLU A 82 -6.25 13.32 -12.41
CA GLU A 82 -6.83 14.58 -11.95
C GLU A 82 -8.05 14.33 -11.06
N GLU A 83 -8.92 13.39 -11.42
CA GLU A 83 -10.08 12.99 -10.60
C GLU A 83 -9.66 12.31 -9.29
N LEU A 84 -8.56 11.55 -9.31
CA LEU A 84 -8.08 10.84 -8.13
C LEU A 84 -7.26 11.72 -7.19
N SER A 85 -6.53 12.70 -7.73
CA SER A 85 -5.56 13.54 -7.01
C SER A 85 -6.06 14.13 -5.68
N PRO A 86 -7.31 14.59 -5.52
CA PRO A 86 -7.78 15.13 -4.24
C PRO A 86 -7.82 14.11 -3.09
N TYR A 87 -7.85 12.82 -3.42
CA TYR A 87 -8.00 11.72 -2.46
C TYR A 87 -6.69 10.97 -2.19
N VAL A 88 -5.67 11.20 -3.02
CA VAL A 88 -4.38 10.50 -2.94
C VAL A 88 -3.53 11.06 -1.81
N THR A 89 -3.01 10.15 -1.00
CA THR A 89 -1.96 10.40 0.00
C THR A 89 -0.61 9.97 -0.56
N VAL A 90 0.44 10.72 -0.22
CA VAL A 90 1.81 10.43 -0.64
C VAL A 90 2.72 10.54 0.57
N HIS A 91 3.47 9.48 0.85
CA HIS A 91 4.53 9.47 1.85
C HIS A 91 5.86 9.09 1.20
N TYR A 92 6.96 9.71 1.65
CA TYR A 92 8.28 9.53 1.06
C TYR A 92 9.33 9.19 2.13
N GLU A 93 10.25 8.30 1.77
CA GLU A 93 11.34 7.81 2.61
C GLU A 93 10.84 7.34 3.99
N ASP A 94 11.31 7.95 5.07
CA ASP A 94 10.96 7.55 6.44
C ASP A 94 9.45 7.65 6.71
N GLN A 95 8.75 8.58 6.06
CA GLN A 95 7.30 8.70 6.19
C GLN A 95 6.58 7.50 5.55
N ALA A 96 7.10 6.94 4.44
CA ALA A 96 6.52 5.76 3.81
C ALA A 96 6.72 4.51 4.69
N VAL A 97 7.89 4.39 5.32
CA VAL A 97 8.17 3.32 6.29
C VAL A 97 7.24 3.44 7.51
N GLY A 98 7.13 4.64 8.06
CA GLY A 98 6.27 4.94 9.20
C GLY A 98 4.80 4.62 8.90
N HIS A 99 4.31 5.05 7.74
CA HIS A 99 2.94 4.76 7.29
C HIS A 99 2.69 3.25 7.19
N LEU A 100 3.60 2.50 6.57
CA LEU A 100 3.48 1.04 6.49
C LEU A 100 3.42 0.37 7.88
N PHE A 101 4.14 0.90 8.87
CA PHE A 101 4.09 0.39 10.24
C PHE A 101 2.76 0.73 10.92
N THR A 102 2.25 1.96 10.73
CA THR A 102 0.94 2.39 11.23
C THR A 102 -0.18 1.52 10.66
N VAL A 103 -0.16 1.26 9.35
CA VAL A 103 -1.10 0.35 8.68
C VAL A 103 -0.96 -1.08 9.19
N ALA A 104 0.26 -1.60 9.29
CA ALA A 104 0.48 -2.97 9.79
C ALA A 104 0.04 -3.17 11.25
N ALA A 105 0.02 -2.10 12.05
CA ALA A 105 -0.43 -2.09 13.44
C ALA A 105 -1.95 -1.89 13.60
N GLY A 106 -2.70 -1.72 12.50
CA GLY A 106 -4.14 -1.44 12.55
C GLY A 106 -4.49 -0.07 13.13
N LEU A 107 -3.51 0.83 13.29
CA LEU A 107 -3.73 2.19 13.83
C LEU A 107 -4.47 3.08 12.85
N ASP A 108 -4.32 2.79 11.56
CA ASP A 108 -4.93 3.52 10.46
C ASP A 108 -6.23 2.86 9.96
N SER A 109 -6.70 1.81 10.62
CA SER A 109 -7.87 1.05 10.18
C SER A 109 -9.18 1.67 10.68
N MET A 110 -10.27 1.44 9.95
CA MET A 110 -11.62 1.94 10.32
C MET A 110 -12.04 1.48 11.73
N VAL A 111 -11.65 0.26 12.11
CA VAL A 111 -11.67 -0.22 13.49
C VAL A 111 -10.22 -0.25 13.98
N VAL A 112 -9.86 0.67 14.86
CA VAL A 112 -8.49 0.80 15.36
C VAL A 112 -8.10 -0.46 16.13
N GLY A 113 -6.93 -1.03 15.79
CA GLY A 113 -6.42 -2.23 16.46
C GLY A 113 -6.89 -3.56 15.87
N GLU A 114 -7.63 -3.55 14.75
CA GLU A 114 -7.98 -4.77 14.04
C GLU A 114 -6.74 -5.50 13.49
N THR A 115 -6.81 -6.84 13.45
CA THR A 115 -5.68 -7.71 13.05
C THR A 115 -5.76 -8.21 11.60
N GLN A 116 -6.88 -7.96 10.92
CA GLN A 116 -7.13 -8.34 9.54
C GLN A 116 -6.18 -7.65 8.57
N VAL A 117 -5.89 -6.34 8.72
CA VAL A 117 -4.94 -5.62 7.85
C VAL A 117 -3.54 -6.21 7.92
N LEU A 118 -3.09 -6.66 9.10
CA LEU A 118 -1.80 -7.33 9.26
C LEU A 118 -1.76 -8.65 8.46
N GLY A 119 -2.86 -9.39 8.46
CA GLY A 119 -3.05 -10.59 7.62
C GLY A 119 -3.06 -10.27 6.13
N GLN A 120 -3.77 -9.22 5.72
CA GLN A 120 -3.84 -8.76 4.33
C GLN A 120 -2.49 -8.27 3.83
N LEU A 121 -1.74 -7.52 4.64
CA LEU A 121 -0.37 -7.10 4.32
C LEU A 121 0.56 -8.31 4.16
N ARG A 122 0.43 -9.34 5.01
CA ARG A 122 1.21 -10.58 4.87
C ARG A 122 0.91 -11.27 3.53
N ALA A 123 -0.35 -11.33 3.13
CA ALA A 123 -0.76 -11.93 1.87
C ALA A 123 -0.27 -11.11 0.66
N ALA A 124 -0.44 -9.78 0.70
CA ALA A 124 0.05 -8.85 -0.33
C ALA A 124 1.56 -8.98 -0.53
N TYR A 125 2.33 -9.01 0.57
CA TYR A 125 3.77 -9.23 0.53
C TYR A 125 4.16 -10.62 -0.01
N ALA A 126 3.41 -11.67 0.33
CA ALA A 126 3.67 -13.01 -0.20
C ALA A 126 3.45 -13.06 -1.72
N LEU A 127 2.38 -12.45 -2.21
CA LEU A 127 2.09 -12.34 -3.64
C LEU A 127 3.18 -11.54 -4.36
N ALA A 128 3.53 -10.35 -3.88
CA ALA A 128 4.55 -9.52 -4.50
C ALA A 128 5.94 -10.21 -4.52
N ARG A 129 6.25 -11.02 -3.50
CA ARG A 129 7.47 -11.85 -3.51
C ARG A 129 7.39 -12.99 -4.52
N GLN A 130 6.24 -13.63 -4.68
CA GLN A 130 6.02 -14.68 -5.67
C GLN A 130 6.14 -14.14 -7.10
N GLU A 131 5.61 -12.95 -7.35
CA GLU A 131 5.66 -12.26 -8.65
C GLU A 131 6.99 -11.55 -8.90
N GLY A 132 7.94 -11.60 -7.96
CA GLY A 132 9.26 -10.98 -8.11
C GLY A 132 9.27 -9.45 -8.11
N THR A 133 8.18 -8.81 -7.66
CA THR A 133 8.08 -7.34 -7.63
C THR A 133 8.57 -6.73 -6.33
N VAL A 134 8.84 -7.54 -5.30
CA VAL A 134 9.53 -7.12 -4.08
C VAL A 134 10.96 -7.66 -4.10
N GLY A 135 11.93 -6.75 -3.98
CA GLY A 135 13.35 -7.04 -4.00
C GLY A 135 14.04 -6.60 -2.71
N ARG A 136 15.29 -6.15 -2.84
CA ARG A 136 16.18 -5.85 -1.71
C ARG A 136 15.72 -4.65 -0.88
N ALA A 137 14.97 -3.72 -1.47
CA ALA A 137 14.54 -2.51 -0.80
C ALA A 137 13.26 -2.75 0.00
N LEU A 138 12.21 -3.30 -0.63
CA LEU A 138 10.92 -3.52 0.01
C LEU A 138 10.89 -4.74 0.93
N HIS A 139 11.66 -5.79 0.64
CA HIS A 139 11.67 -7.01 1.45
C HIS A 139 11.94 -6.75 2.95
N PRO A 140 13.06 -6.10 3.35
CA PRO A 140 13.35 -5.87 4.77
C PRO A 140 12.32 -4.96 5.43
N VAL A 141 11.79 -3.97 4.71
CA VAL A 141 10.77 -3.03 5.21
C VAL A 141 9.46 -3.75 5.49
N ALA A 142 8.95 -4.53 4.53
CA ALA A 142 7.73 -5.32 4.70
C ALA A 142 7.87 -6.36 5.83
N GLN A 143 9.01 -7.04 5.92
CA GLN A 143 9.31 -7.95 7.03
C GLN A 143 9.31 -7.23 8.39
N ARG A 144 9.87 -6.02 8.45
CA ARG A 144 9.86 -5.22 9.69
C ARG A 144 8.45 -4.76 10.04
N ALA A 145 7.65 -4.31 9.08
CA ALA A 145 6.27 -3.91 9.28
C ALA A 145 5.43 -5.06 9.87
N LEU A 146 5.56 -6.26 9.31
CA LEU A 146 4.88 -7.46 9.84
C LEU A 146 5.29 -7.81 11.27
N ARG A 147 6.54 -7.53 11.67
CA ARG A 147 7.00 -7.70 13.06
C ARG A 147 6.48 -6.60 13.98
N VAL A 148 6.49 -5.35 13.52
CA VAL A 148 5.98 -4.20 14.27
C VAL A 148 4.50 -4.37 14.56
N GLY A 149 3.69 -4.69 13.55
CA GLY A 149 2.25 -4.93 13.74
C GLY A 149 1.99 -6.01 14.80
N LYS A 150 2.67 -7.16 14.71
CA LYS A 150 2.59 -8.22 15.74
C LYS A 150 2.93 -7.69 17.14
N ARG A 151 4.04 -6.97 17.27
CA ARG A 151 4.47 -6.43 18.57
C ARG A 151 3.44 -5.48 19.15
N VAL A 152 2.87 -4.59 18.34
CA VAL A 152 1.83 -3.66 18.79
C VAL A 152 0.64 -4.44 19.36
N HIS A 153 0.08 -5.40 18.63
CA HIS A 153 -1.04 -6.22 19.11
C HIS A 153 -0.69 -6.98 20.40
N THR A 154 0.53 -7.53 20.52
CA THR A 154 0.93 -8.30 21.71
C THR A 154 1.34 -7.46 22.92
N GLU A 155 1.87 -6.25 22.72
CA GLU A 155 2.53 -5.46 23.77
C GLU A 155 1.68 -4.28 24.28
N THR A 156 0.66 -3.82 23.54
CA THR A 156 -0.08 -2.59 23.90
C THR A 156 -1.53 -2.84 24.32
N GLY A 157 -2.07 -4.04 24.07
CA GLY A 157 -3.48 -4.35 24.33
C GLY A 157 -4.46 -3.61 23.40
N ILE A 158 -3.97 -3.07 22.28
CA ILE A 158 -4.79 -2.34 21.30
C ILE A 158 -5.98 -3.16 20.76
N ASP A 159 -5.86 -4.49 20.75
CA ASP A 159 -6.92 -5.42 20.33
C ASP A 159 -8.20 -5.29 21.17
N ARG A 160 -8.12 -4.66 22.35
CA ARG A 160 -9.27 -4.40 23.22
C ARG A 160 -10.03 -3.12 22.85
N ALA A 161 -9.47 -2.28 21.99
CA ALA A 161 -10.06 -1.02 21.57
C ALA A 161 -11.00 -1.16 20.36
N GLY A 162 -10.97 -2.31 19.66
CA GLY A 162 -11.78 -2.63 18.50
C GLY A 162 -12.82 -3.73 18.76
#